data_AF-A0A9E6ATL6-F1
#
_entry.id   AF-A0A9E6ATL6-F1
#
_cell.length_a   1.000
_cell.length_b   1.000
_cell.length_c   1.000
_cell.angle_alpha   90.00
_cell.angle_beta   90.00
_cell.angle_gamma   90.00
#
_symmetry.space_group_name_H-M   'P 1'
#
loop_
_entity.id
_entity.type
_entity.pdbx_description
1 polymer ?
#
loop_
_entity_poly.entity_id
_entity_poly.type
_entity_poly.pdbx_seq_one_letter_code
_entity_poly.pdbx_strand_id
1 'polypeptide(L)'
;IAPLIFKISTITTLVVGTMFLMWLGEQISARGIGNGISLIIFAGIVANIPIGLVQMLQLGQQGTISTFLIIGILVLSVVVIAFIVFVERAQRKLLVQYPKRQMNNQMYGGESSHLPLKLNTAGVIPPIFATALLMIPVTISNFAGTSDNEIIATISALLGRGQPLYLLTFVVLIVFFAFFQTSVTMDPTDTADNLKKQGGFIPGIRPGARTAEYIDFVLTRITVLGAAYLVAVCILPEILQSQFALPFYFGGTSLLIVVSVTMDTVQQIQSRLLAHQYEGLIKKSKLRGRRKK
;
A
#
# COMPACT_ATOMS: atom_id res chain seq x y z
N ILE A 1 23.91 -27.07 -28.06
CA ILE A 1 24.67 -26.86 -26.79
C ILE A 1 24.62 -25.39 -26.37
N ALA A 2 25.04 -24.44 -27.21
CA ALA A 2 24.94 -22.99 -26.94
C ALA A 2 23.54 -22.47 -26.50
N PRO A 3 22.41 -22.86 -27.12
CA PRO A 3 21.09 -22.37 -26.68
C PRO A 3 20.64 -22.97 -25.33
N LEU A 4 21.13 -24.17 -24.97
CA LEU A 4 20.81 -24.79 -23.69
C LEU A 4 21.61 -24.12 -22.56
N ILE A 5 22.89 -23.85 -22.78
CA ILE A 5 23.75 -23.13 -21.83
C ILE A 5 23.21 -21.72 -21.58
N PHE A 6 22.79 -21.00 -22.63
CA PHE A 6 22.18 -19.67 -22.49
C PHE A 6 20.86 -19.70 -21.70
N LYS A 7 19.98 -20.67 -21.97
CA LYS A 7 18.72 -20.81 -21.23
C LYS A 7 18.97 -21.12 -19.75
N ILE A 8 19.87 -22.06 -19.46
CA ILE A 8 20.22 -22.44 -18.08
C ILE A 8 20.86 -21.26 -17.36
N SER A 9 21.85 -20.58 -17.95
CA SER A 9 22.50 -19.44 -17.32
C SER A 9 21.53 -18.28 -17.06
N THR A 10 20.61 -18.01 -18.00
CA THR A 10 19.60 -16.96 -17.86
C THR A 10 18.60 -17.29 -16.75
N ILE A 11 18.08 -18.52 -16.72
CA ILE A 11 17.15 -18.98 -15.68
C ILE A 11 17.83 -18.92 -14.31
N THR A 12 19.06 -19.44 -14.18
CA THR A 12 19.80 -19.41 -12.92
C THR A 12 20.05 -17.97 -12.46
N THR A 13 20.47 -17.08 -13.36
CA THR A 13 20.75 -15.68 -13.00
C THR A 13 19.47 -14.95 -12.56
N LEU A 14 18.35 -15.16 -13.24
CA LEU A 14 17.06 -14.58 -12.86
C LEU A 14 16.55 -15.12 -11.52
N VAL A 15 16.60 -16.44 -11.30
CA VAL A 15 16.13 -17.07 -10.05
C VAL A 15 17.02 -16.69 -8.87
N VAL A 16 18.35 -16.71 -9.05
CA VAL A 16 19.29 -16.28 -7.99
C VAL A 16 19.10 -14.80 -7.69
N GLY A 17 18.90 -13.96 -8.71
CA GLY A 17 18.61 -12.53 -8.54
C GLY A 17 17.32 -12.28 -7.76
N THR A 18 16.23 -12.97 -8.09
CA THR A 18 14.94 -12.80 -7.38
C THR A 18 14.99 -13.35 -5.96
N MET A 19 15.65 -14.49 -5.73
CA MET A 19 15.87 -15.02 -4.38
C MET A 19 16.73 -14.07 -3.53
N PHE A 20 17.76 -13.47 -4.12
CA PHE A 20 18.58 -12.48 -3.43
C PHE A 20 17.76 -11.23 -3.04
N LEU A 21 16.92 -10.72 -3.94
CA LEU A 21 16.02 -9.60 -3.63
C LEU A 21 14.99 -9.95 -2.55
N MET A 22 14.45 -11.16 -2.56
CA MET A 22 13.53 -11.64 -1.53
C MET A 22 14.23 -11.70 -0.16
N TRP A 23 15.41 -12.33 -0.10
CA TRP A 23 16.22 -12.39 1.12
C TRP A 23 16.57 -10.99 1.64
N LEU A 24 16.95 -10.08 0.75
CA LEU A 24 17.24 -8.69 1.10
C LEU A 24 15.98 -8.01 1.69
N GLY A 25 14.81 -8.24 1.09
CA GLY A 25 13.53 -7.76 1.60
C GLY A 25 13.18 -8.30 2.99
N GLU A 26 13.45 -9.57 3.26
CA GLU A 26 13.28 -10.16 4.58
C GLU A 26 14.26 -9.56 5.61
N GLN A 27 15.53 -9.35 5.24
CA GLN A 27 16.51 -8.70 6.12
C GLN A 27 16.14 -7.25 6.44
N ILE A 28 15.64 -6.48 5.46
CA ILE A 28 15.13 -5.13 5.71
C ILE A 28 13.94 -5.17 6.66
N SER A 29 13.00 -6.10 6.48
CA SER A 29 11.85 -6.23 7.39
C SER A 29 12.28 -6.59 8.82
N ALA A 30 13.27 -7.47 8.98
CA ALA A 30 13.72 -7.96 10.29
C ALA A 30 14.57 -6.93 11.05
N ARG A 31 15.52 -6.27 10.36
CA ARG A 31 16.52 -5.39 10.98
C ARG A 31 16.25 -3.90 10.75
N GLY A 32 15.48 -3.57 9.73
CA GLY A 32 15.18 -2.21 9.32
C GLY A 32 13.85 -1.68 9.85
N ILE A 33 13.29 -0.73 9.10
CA ILE A 33 12.02 -0.05 9.37
C ILE A 33 11.17 -0.22 8.11
N GLY A 34 9.88 -0.48 8.26
CA GLY A 34 8.97 -0.69 7.14
C GLY A 34 8.83 -2.16 6.74
N ASN A 35 8.08 -2.37 5.66
CA ASN A 35 8.04 -3.64 4.95
C ASN A 35 9.14 -3.65 3.87
N GLY A 36 10.10 -4.57 3.98
CA GLY A 36 11.26 -4.60 3.10
C GLY A 36 10.93 -4.86 1.64
N ILE A 37 9.92 -5.67 1.33
CA ILE A 37 9.48 -5.91 -0.06
C ILE A 37 8.93 -4.61 -0.64
N SER A 38 8.08 -3.89 0.11
CA SER A 38 7.53 -2.61 -0.30
C SER A 38 8.62 -1.54 -0.50
N LEU A 39 9.65 -1.53 0.35
CA LEU A 39 10.79 -0.61 0.24
C LEU A 39 11.67 -0.88 -0.99
N ILE A 40 11.84 -2.15 -1.38
CA ILE A 40 12.55 -2.50 -2.61
C ILE A 40 11.79 -1.99 -3.84
N ILE A 41 10.48 -2.21 -3.88
CA ILE A 41 9.62 -1.72 -4.98
C ILE A 41 9.65 -0.18 -5.02
N PHE A 42 9.52 0.46 -3.85
CA PHE A 42 9.64 1.91 -3.71
C PHE A 42 10.97 2.43 -4.25
N ALA A 43 12.10 1.86 -3.83
CA ALA A 43 13.42 2.27 -4.26
C ALA A 43 13.59 2.10 -5.78
N GLY A 44 13.06 1.00 -6.34
CA GLY A 44 13.05 0.76 -7.79
C GLY A 44 12.27 1.82 -8.56
N ILE A 45 11.11 2.25 -8.06
CA ILE A 45 10.31 3.31 -8.70
C ILE A 45 11.04 4.65 -8.58
N VAL A 46 11.48 5.01 -7.37
CA VAL A 46 12.12 6.31 -7.10
C VAL A 46 13.42 6.48 -7.87
N ALA A 47 14.21 5.42 -8.05
CA ALA A 47 15.43 5.45 -8.85
C ALA A 47 15.19 5.81 -10.34
N ASN A 48 13.99 5.50 -10.86
CA ASN A 48 13.63 5.78 -12.25
C ASN A 48 12.96 7.16 -12.45
N ILE A 49 12.50 7.81 -11.38
CA ILE A 49 11.85 9.14 -11.47
C ILE A 49 12.76 10.20 -12.11
N PRO A 50 14.05 10.35 -11.72
CA PRO A 50 14.92 11.36 -12.32
C PRO A 50 15.12 11.16 -13.83
N ILE A 51 15.25 9.91 -14.26
CA ILE A 51 15.43 9.54 -15.66
C ILE A 51 14.16 9.91 -16.46
N GLY A 52 12.98 9.59 -15.92
CA GLY A 52 11.70 9.95 -16.55
C GLY A 52 11.50 11.46 -16.68
N LEU A 53 11.92 12.25 -15.68
CA LEU A 53 11.88 13.72 -15.73
C LEU A 53 12.78 14.30 -16.82
N VAL A 54 14.01 13.80 -16.95
CA VAL A 54 14.93 14.25 -18.00
C VAL A 54 14.39 13.91 -19.39
N GLN A 55 13.85 12.70 -19.58
CA GLN A 55 13.22 12.30 -20.84
C GLN A 55 12.02 13.17 -21.20
N MET A 56 11.15 13.46 -20.22
CA MET A 56 10.00 14.36 -20.42
C MET A 56 10.44 15.77 -20.82
N LEU A 57 11.50 16.30 -20.20
CA LEU A 57 12.06 17.62 -20.57
C LEU A 57 12.70 17.61 -21.96
N GLN A 58 13.39 16.53 -22.34
CA GLN A 58 13.95 16.38 -23.69
C GLN A 58 12.86 16.33 -24.77
N LEU A 59 11.75 15.63 -24.52
CA LEU A 59 10.59 15.62 -25.43
C LEU A 59 9.95 17.01 -25.55
N GLY A 60 9.97 17.80 -24.47
CA GLY A 60 9.58 19.20 -24.51
C GLY A 60 10.54 20.10 -25.31
N GLN A 61 11.85 19.87 -25.17
CA GLN A 61 12.88 20.60 -25.95
C GLN A 61 12.81 20.28 -27.45
N GLN A 62 12.44 19.05 -27.81
CA GLN A 62 12.26 18.63 -29.21
C GLN A 62 10.97 19.18 -29.85
N GLY A 63 10.11 19.85 -29.08
CA GLY A 63 8.86 20.43 -29.57
C GLY A 63 7.76 19.40 -29.88
N THR A 64 8.01 18.11 -29.64
CA THR A 64 7.04 17.01 -29.80
C THR A 64 5.85 17.16 -28.85
N ILE A 65 6.05 17.84 -27.72
CA ILE A 65 5.02 18.08 -26.70
C ILE A 65 4.99 19.58 -26.38
N SER A 66 3.79 20.16 -26.35
CA SER A 66 3.60 21.54 -25.90
C SER A 66 4.10 21.73 -24.47
N THR A 67 4.89 22.78 -24.24
CA THR A 67 5.37 23.19 -22.90
C THR A 67 4.20 23.37 -21.92
N PHE A 68 3.04 23.82 -22.40
CA PHE A 68 1.83 23.96 -21.59
C PHE A 68 1.33 22.62 -21.05
N LEU A 69 1.39 21.56 -21.85
CA LEU A 69 0.97 20.21 -21.47
C LEU A 69 1.93 19.62 -20.42
N ILE A 70 3.24 19.85 -20.57
CA ILE A 70 4.26 19.43 -19.59
C ILE A 70 3.99 20.05 -18.22
N ILE A 71 3.75 21.37 -18.19
CA ILE A 71 3.43 22.09 -16.94
C ILE A 71 2.10 21.58 -16.36
N GLY A 72 1.08 21.38 -17.18
CA GLY A 72 -0.21 20.84 -16.76
C GLY A 72 -0.09 19.47 -16.09
N ILE A 73 0.73 18.58 -16.64
CA ILE A 73 1.00 17.25 -16.07
C ILE A 73 1.75 17.33 -14.74
N LEU A 74 2.71 18.24 -14.61
CA LEU A 74 3.47 18.42 -13.38
C LEU A 74 2.54 18.92 -12.26
N VAL A 75 1.71 19.91 -12.55
CA VAL A 75 0.69 20.42 -11.63
C VAL A 75 -0.30 19.31 -11.26
N LEU A 76 -0.80 18.55 -12.25
CA LEU A 76 -1.70 17.43 -12.00
C LEU A 76 -1.06 16.38 -11.09
N SER A 77 0.21 16.03 -11.31
CA SER A 77 0.96 15.09 -10.45
C SER A 77 0.98 15.55 -9.00
N VAL A 78 1.25 16.83 -8.76
CA VAL A 78 1.26 17.41 -7.40
C VAL A 78 -0.14 17.38 -6.78
N VAL A 79 -1.18 17.70 -7.54
CA VAL A 79 -2.58 17.63 -7.07
C VAL A 79 -2.98 16.20 -6.71
N VAL A 80 -2.62 15.23 -7.55
CA VAL A 80 -2.87 13.80 -7.29
C VAL A 80 -2.11 13.34 -6.05
N ILE A 81 -0.83 13.71 -5.88
CA ILE A 81 -0.07 13.39 -4.67
C ILE A 81 -0.74 14.00 -3.42
N ALA A 82 -1.13 15.27 -3.47
CA ALA A 82 -1.80 15.94 -2.36
C ALA A 82 -3.13 15.26 -2.00
N PHE A 83 -3.91 14.88 -3.02
CA PHE A 83 -5.14 14.13 -2.86
C PHE A 83 -4.88 12.74 -2.23
N ILE A 84 -3.87 12.00 -2.71
CA ILE A 84 -3.47 10.70 -2.14
C ILE A 84 -3.10 10.85 -0.66
N VAL A 85 -2.26 11.84 -0.32
CA VAL A 85 -1.84 12.09 1.07
C VAL A 85 -3.03 12.46 1.96
N PHE A 86 -3.97 13.27 1.46
CA PHE A 86 -5.17 13.64 2.20
C PHE A 86 -6.03 12.41 2.53
N VAL A 87 -6.23 11.53 1.55
CA VAL A 87 -7.05 10.32 1.70
C VAL A 87 -6.34 9.27 2.57
N GLU A 88 -5.03 9.05 2.39
CA GLU A 88 -4.24 8.12 3.24
C GLU A 88 -4.15 8.57 4.70
N ARG A 89 -4.23 9.89 4.97
CA ARG A 89 -4.30 10.41 6.35
C ARG A 89 -5.70 10.31 6.96
N ALA A 90 -6.73 10.01 6.16
CA ALA A 90 -8.09 9.88 6.66
C ALA A 90 -8.24 8.62 7.52
N GLN A 91 -8.62 8.82 8.79
CA GLN A 91 -8.89 7.75 9.73
C GLN A 91 -10.25 7.95 10.39
N ARG A 92 -11.02 6.87 10.47
CA ARG A 92 -12.24 6.81 11.27
C ARG A 92 -11.89 6.32 12.66
N LYS A 93 -12.08 7.18 13.66
CA LYS A 93 -11.82 6.84 15.06
C LYS A 93 -13.05 6.17 15.67
N LEU A 94 -12.94 4.90 16.04
CA LEU A 94 -13.95 4.20 16.83
C LEU A 94 -13.62 4.36 18.32
N LEU A 95 -14.53 4.94 19.10
CA LEU A 95 -14.30 5.16 20.53
C LEU A 95 -14.48 3.85 21.30
N VAL A 96 -13.47 3.50 22.09
CA VAL A 96 -13.45 2.34 22.97
C VAL A 96 -13.33 2.85 24.39
N GLN A 97 -14.15 2.33 25.28
CA GLN A 97 -14.08 2.63 26.71
C GLN A 97 -13.53 1.43 27.47
N TYR A 98 -12.56 1.70 28.34
CA TYR A 98 -12.12 0.75 29.34
C TYR A 98 -12.83 1.09 30.66
N PRO A 99 -13.59 0.15 31.26
CA PRO A 99 -14.35 0.41 32.47
C PRO A 99 -13.40 0.77 33.60
N LYS A 100 -13.80 1.78 34.39
CA LYS A 100 -13.06 2.23 35.56
C LYS A 100 -13.01 1.09 36.58
N ARG A 101 -11.83 0.69 37.04
CA ARG A 101 -11.70 -0.22 38.18
C ARG A 101 -11.57 0.63 39.45
N GLN A 102 -12.59 0.59 40.29
CA GLN A 102 -12.53 1.23 41.60
C GLN A 102 -11.73 0.31 42.52
N MET A 103 -10.51 0.73 42.88
CA MET A 103 -9.69 0.02 43.87
C MET A 103 -9.27 1.03 44.95
N ASN A 104 -9.67 0.77 46.19
CA ASN A 104 -9.32 1.55 47.38
C ASN A 104 -9.71 3.05 47.35
N ASN A 105 -11.03 3.34 47.36
CA ASN A 105 -11.65 4.67 47.48
C ASN A 105 -11.17 5.77 46.49
N GLN A 106 -10.38 5.41 45.49
CA GLN A 106 -9.97 6.29 44.39
C GLN A 106 -10.39 5.68 43.06
N MET A 107 -11.08 6.47 42.24
CA MET A 107 -11.37 6.10 40.86
C MET A 107 -10.06 6.18 40.06
N TYR A 108 -9.48 5.02 39.74
CA TYR A 108 -8.39 4.93 38.77
C TYR A 108 -8.94 4.39 37.44
N GLY A 109 -8.56 5.05 36.36
CA GLY A 109 -8.93 4.64 35.00
C GLY A 109 -10.31 5.14 34.55
N GLY A 110 -10.57 4.92 33.27
CA GLY A 110 -11.64 5.54 32.50
C GLY A 110 -11.12 6.44 31.38
N GLU A 111 -9.94 6.12 30.85
CA GLU A 111 -9.43 6.78 29.67
C GLU A 111 -10.17 6.22 28.46
N SER A 112 -10.85 7.10 27.72
CA SER A 112 -11.41 6.75 26.42
C SER A 112 -10.26 6.57 25.46
N SER A 113 -10.11 5.37 24.93
CA SER A 113 -9.19 5.12 23.83
C SER A 113 -9.96 5.18 22.50
N HIS A 114 -9.23 5.28 21.40
CA HIS A 114 -9.79 5.14 20.09
C HIS A 114 -9.08 4.00 19.36
N LEU A 115 -9.86 3.14 18.71
CA LEU A 115 -9.35 2.22 17.70
C LEU A 115 -9.37 2.97 16.35
N PRO A 116 -8.21 3.39 15.82
CA PRO A 116 -8.17 4.06 14.53
C PRO A 116 -8.35 3.05 13.40
N LEU A 117 -9.40 3.21 12.61
CA LEU A 117 -9.57 2.50 11.35
C LEU A 117 -9.13 3.42 10.21
N LYS A 118 -8.03 3.08 9.55
CA LYS A 118 -7.58 3.79 8.34
C LYS A 118 -8.57 3.55 7.19
N LEU A 119 -8.70 4.51 6.28
CA LEU A 119 -9.51 4.32 5.07
C LEU A 119 -8.99 3.18 4.19
N ASN A 120 -7.67 3.01 4.16
CA ASN A 120 -6.98 1.96 3.44
C ASN A 120 -6.16 1.09 4.41
N THR A 121 -6.80 0.08 5.00
CA THR A 121 -6.12 -0.92 5.84
C THR A 121 -5.24 -1.87 5.03
N ALA A 122 -5.56 -2.08 3.76
CA ALA A 122 -4.81 -2.93 2.84
C ALA A 122 -3.53 -2.26 2.29
N GLY A 123 -3.41 -0.95 2.44
CA GLY A 123 -2.28 -0.16 1.95
C GLY A 123 -2.13 -0.24 0.43
N VAL A 124 -0.88 -0.34 -0.03
CA VAL A 124 -0.49 -0.35 -1.45
C VAL A 124 -0.54 -1.75 -2.08
N ILE A 125 -0.71 -2.78 -1.26
CA ILE A 125 -0.61 -4.17 -1.68
C ILE A 125 -1.60 -4.53 -2.80
N PRO A 126 -2.90 -4.11 -2.76
CA PRO A 126 -3.86 -4.50 -3.79
C PRO A 126 -3.50 -4.02 -5.21
N PRO A 127 -3.15 -2.73 -5.44
CA PRO A 127 -2.66 -2.30 -6.75
C PRO A 127 -1.41 -3.05 -7.23
N ILE A 128 -0.46 -3.36 -6.33
CA ILE A 128 0.74 -4.14 -6.70
C ILE A 128 0.34 -5.52 -7.22
N PHE A 129 -0.48 -6.27 -6.47
CA PHE A 129 -0.91 -7.60 -6.90
C PHE A 129 -1.71 -7.57 -8.20
N ALA A 130 -2.57 -6.57 -8.38
CA ALA A 130 -3.30 -6.39 -9.62
C ALA A 130 -2.35 -6.20 -10.82
N THR A 131 -1.35 -5.33 -10.70
CA THR A 131 -0.35 -5.13 -11.77
C THR A 131 0.51 -6.37 -12.03
N ALA A 132 0.93 -7.07 -10.98
CA ALA A 132 1.73 -8.29 -11.11
C ALA A 132 0.93 -9.40 -11.80
N LEU A 133 -0.35 -9.59 -11.46
CA LEU A 133 -1.20 -10.60 -12.07
C LEU A 133 -1.47 -10.30 -13.55
N LEU A 134 -1.69 -9.03 -13.90
CA LEU A 134 -1.87 -8.60 -15.29
C LEU A 134 -0.60 -8.70 -16.13
N MET A 135 0.58 -8.66 -15.51
CA MET A 135 1.85 -8.79 -16.22
C MET A 135 2.12 -10.24 -16.66
N ILE A 136 1.55 -11.25 -16.00
CA ILE A 136 1.81 -12.66 -16.31
C ILE A 136 1.35 -13.04 -17.74
N PRO A 137 0.09 -12.80 -18.16
CA PRO A 137 -0.36 -13.13 -19.51
C PRO A 137 0.44 -12.39 -20.59
N VAL A 138 0.74 -11.11 -20.36
CA VAL A 138 1.53 -10.28 -21.28
C VAL A 138 2.93 -10.87 -21.44
N THR A 139 3.56 -11.24 -20.34
CA THR A 139 4.90 -11.85 -20.33
C THR A 139 4.89 -13.18 -21.08
N ILE A 140 3.91 -14.05 -20.82
CA ILE A 140 3.76 -15.33 -21.54
C ILE A 140 3.57 -15.09 -23.04
N SER A 141 2.74 -14.12 -23.43
CA SER A 141 2.52 -13.80 -24.84
C SER A 141 3.78 -13.27 -25.54
N ASN A 142 4.60 -12.48 -24.83
CA ASN A 142 5.86 -11.96 -25.35
C ASN A 142 6.92 -13.06 -25.52
N PHE A 143 6.95 -14.05 -24.62
CA PHE A 143 7.87 -15.18 -24.70
C PHE A 143 7.41 -16.28 -25.69
N ALA A 144 6.10 -16.46 -25.87
CA ALA A 144 5.55 -17.43 -26.80
C ALA A 144 5.78 -17.06 -28.28
N GLY A 145 6.11 -15.79 -28.56
CA GLY A 145 6.19 -15.26 -29.92
C GLY A 145 4.79 -15.14 -30.53
N THR A 146 4.55 -14.10 -31.32
CA THR A 146 3.25 -13.82 -31.97
C THR A 146 2.87 -14.85 -33.06
N SER A 147 3.49 -16.04 -33.09
CA SER A 147 3.67 -16.77 -34.34
C SER A 147 2.85 -18.05 -34.53
N ASP A 148 2.09 -18.57 -33.55
CA ASP A 148 1.34 -19.83 -33.79
C ASP A 148 -0.07 -19.92 -33.19
N ASN A 149 -0.53 -18.94 -32.39
CA ASN A 149 -1.84 -19.03 -31.76
C ASN A 149 -2.58 -17.68 -31.79
N GLU A 150 -3.48 -17.50 -32.75
CA GLU A 150 -4.31 -16.29 -32.92
C GLU A 150 -5.06 -15.93 -31.62
N ILE A 151 -5.44 -16.92 -30.82
CA ILE A 151 -6.09 -16.72 -29.52
C ILE A 151 -5.16 -16.00 -28.54
N ILE A 152 -3.87 -16.37 -28.48
CA ILE A 152 -2.89 -15.74 -27.58
C ILE A 152 -2.56 -14.32 -28.05
N ALA A 153 -2.45 -14.11 -29.36
CA ALA A 153 -2.24 -12.79 -29.95
C ALA A 153 -3.45 -11.87 -29.71
N THR A 154 -4.67 -12.39 -29.85
CA THR A 154 -5.92 -11.63 -29.62
C THR A 154 -6.09 -11.29 -28.14
N ILE A 155 -5.81 -12.22 -27.23
CA ILE A 155 -5.82 -11.98 -25.78
C ILE A 155 -4.74 -10.96 -25.38
N SER A 156 -3.53 -11.05 -25.94
CA SER A 156 -2.44 -10.10 -25.67
C SER A 156 -2.76 -8.70 -26.19
N ALA A 157 -3.38 -8.60 -27.37
CA ALA A 157 -3.89 -7.34 -27.89
C ALA A 157 -4.97 -6.77 -26.96
N LEU A 158 -5.95 -7.59 -26.57
CA LEU A 158 -7.06 -7.20 -25.68
C LEU A 158 -6.62 -6.79 -24.27
N LEU A 159 -5.56 -7.40 -23.74
CA LEU A 159 -4.92 -7.05 -22.47
C LEU A 159 -3.76 -6.03 -22.65
N GLY A 160 -3.61 -5.44 -23.84
CA GLY A 160 -2.66 -4.37 -24.06
C GLY A 160 -2.99 -3.15 -23.20
N ARG A 161 -1.96 -2.48 -22.66
CA ARG A 161 -2.13 -1.22 -21.93
C ARG A 161 -2.87 -0.21 -22.81
N GLY A 162 -3.85 0.48 -22.22
CA GLY A 162 -4.68 1.47 -22.90
C GLY A 162 -5.98 0.93 -23.51
N GLN A 163 -6.20 -0.40 -23.53
CA GLN A 163 -7.47 -0.97 -23.95
C GLN A 163 -8.53 -0.95 -22.83
N PRO A 164 -9.83 -0.77 -23.17
CA PRO A 164 -10.91 -0.77 -22.18
C PRO A 164 -10.99 -2.07 -21.36
N LEU A 165 -10.68 -3.22 -21.98
CA LEU A 165 -10.70 -4.52 -21.30
C LEU A 165 -9.60 -4.61 -20.24
N TYR A 166 -8.39 -4.11 -20.55
CA TYR A 166 -7.30 -4.01 -19.57
C TYR A 166 -7.73 -3.17 -18.37
N LEU A 167 -8.29 -1.98 -18.61
CA LEU A 167 -8.76 -1.09 -17.54
C LEU A 167 -9.83 -1.77 -16.69
N LEU A 168 -10.87 -2.35 -17.30
CA LEU A 168 -11.95 -3.02 -16.57
C LEU A 168 -11.41 -4.16 -15.70
N THR A 169 -10.56 -5.01 -16.27
CA THR A 169 -9.94 -6.13 -15.55
C THR A 169 -9.10 -5.60 -14.39
N PHE A 170 -8.31 -4.54 -14.62
CA PHE A 170 -7.50 -3.90 -13.60
C PHE A 170 -8.34 -3.36 -12.44
N VAL A 171 -9.46 -2.68 -12.73
CA VAL A 171 -10.42 -2.22 -11.70
C VAL A 171 -10.94 -3.38 -10.87
N VAL A 172 -11.42 -4.44 -11.52
CA VAL A 172 -11.99 -5.61 -10.84
C VAL A 172 -10.96 -6.25 -9.93
N LEU A 173 -9.72 -6.41 -10.39
CA LEU A 173 -8.63 -6.96 -9.57
C LEU A 173 -8.31 -6.05 -8.38
N ILE A 174 -8.22 -4.72 -8.56
CA ILE A 174 -7.94 -3.78 -7.46
C ILE A 174 -9.02 -3.90 -6.40
N VAL A 175 -10.31 -3.86 -6.79
CA VAL A 175 -11.43 -3.98 -5.85
C VAL A 175 -11.38 -5.33 -5.13
N PHE A 176 -11.21 -6.43 -5.88
CA PHE A 176 -11.13 -7.77 -5.31
C PHE A 176 -10.00 -7.88 -4.28
N PHE A 177 -8.77 -7.49 -4.64
CA PHE A 177 -7.64 -7.55 -3.73
C PHE A 177 -7.76 -6.57 -2.56
N ALA A 178 -8.42 -5.42 -2.72
CA ALA A 178 -8.64 -4.48 -1.63
C ALA A 178 -9.55 -5.07 -0.54
N PHE A 179 -10.65 -5.73 -0.95
CA PHE A 179 -11.52 -6.45 -0.01
C PHE A 179 -10.81 -7.65 0.60
N PHE A 180 -10.19 -8.49 -0.22
CA PHE A 180 -9.49 -9.68 0.24
C PHE A 180 -8.40 -9.35 1.27
N GLN A 181 -7.53 -8.38 0.96
CA GLN A 181 -6.44 -8.00 1.85
C GLN A 181 -6.93 -7.34 3.15
N THR A 182 -8.04 -6.59 3.10
CA THR A 182 -8.62 -5.98 4.30
C THR A 182 -9.15 -7.03 5.26
N SER A 183 -9.90 -8.01 4.76
CA SER A 183 -10.42 -9.12 5.58
C SER A 183 -9.30 -9.98 6.16
N VAL A 184 -8.20 -10.19 5.44
CA VAL A 184 -7.05 -10.97 5.93
C VAL A 184 -6.24 -10.22 6.98
N THR A 185 -6.10 -8.89 6.86
CA THR A 185 -5.25 -8.09 7.75
C THR A 185 -5.95 -7.71 9.06
N MET A 186 -7.25 -7.42 9.00
CA MET A 186 -8.07 -7.04 10.15
C MET A 186 -9.27 -7.97 10.24
N ASP A 187 -9.09 -9.11 10.90
CA ASP A 187 -10.20 -9.98 11.25
C ASP A 187 -11.08 -9.30 12.32
N PRO A 188 -12.36 -8.99 12.04
CA PRO A 188 -13.26 -8.34 12.99
C PRO A 188 -13.51 -9.16 14.25
N THR A 189 -13.48 -10.49 14.13
CA THR A 189 -13.73 -11.43 15.24
C THR A 189 -12.55 -11.44 16.21
N ASP A 190 -11.34 -11.58 15.70
CA ASP A 190 -10.11 -11.50 16.51
C ASP A 190 -9.93 -10.12 17.14
N THR A 191 -10.25 -9.06 16.40
CA THR A 191 -10.16 -7.68 16.92
C THR A 191 -11.15 -7.45 18.06
N ALA A 192 -12.39 -7.95 17.93
CA ALA A 192 -13.39 -7.88 18.98
C ALA A 192 -13.03 -8.71 20.22
N ASP A 193 -12.47 -9.91 20.03
CA ASP A 193 -12.03 -10.76 21.13
C ASP A 193 -10.80 -10.18 21.85
N ASN A 194 -9.86 -9.59 21.12
CA ASN A 194 -8.75 -8.86 21.71
C ASN A 194 -9.23 -7.64 22.51
N LEU A 195 -10.23 -6.91 22.01
CA LEU A 195 -10.85 -5.79 22.72
C LEU A 195 -11.46 -6.27 24.05
N LYS A 196 -12.22 -7.37 23.99
CA LYS A 196 -12.83 -8.01 25.16
C LYS A 196 -11.80 -8.49 26.17
N LYS A 197 -10.72 -9.15 25.72
CA LYS A 197 -9.60 -9.61 26.58
C LYS A 197 -8.90 -8.45 27.29
N GLN A 198 -8.75 -7.32 26.62
CA GLN A 198 -8.18 -6.09 27.20
C GLN A 198 -9.18 -5.35 28.11
N GLY A 199 -10.40 -5.85 28.28
CA GLY A 199 -11.46 -5.22 29.06
C GLY A 199 -12.07 -4.00 28.39
N GLY A 200 -11.76 -3.73 27.13
CA GLY A 200 -12.36 -2.64 26.36
C GLY A 200 -13.72 -3.04 25.79
N PHE A 201 -14.62 -2.08 25.64
CA PHE A 201 -15.87 -2.27 24.92
C PHE A 201 -16.25 -1.01 24.13
N ILE A 202 -17.02 -1.20 23.07
CA ILE A 202 -17.59 -0.10 22.29
C ILE A 202 -18.91 0.32 22.97
N PRO A 203 -19.07 1.60 23.36
CA PRO A 203 -20.30 2.07 23.99
C PRO A 203 -21.53 1.76 23.13
N GLY A 204 -22.57 1.18 23.74
CA GLY A 204 -23.81 0.82 23.06
C GLY A 204 -23.84 -0.56 22.40
N ILE A 205 -22.73 -1.31 22.40
CA ILE A 205 -22.64 -2.64 21.76
C ILE A 205 -22.14 -3.67 22.77
N ARG A 206 -22.81 -4.83 22.82
CA ARG A 206 -22.42 -5.91 23.74
C ARG A 206 -21.07 -6.53 23.28
N PRO A 207 -20.09 -6.73 24.19
CA PRO A 207 -18.80 -7.33 23.85
C PRO A 207 -18.93 -8.75 23.27
N GLY A 208 -18.09 -9.08 22.28
CA GLY A 208 -18.09 -10.37 21.58
C GLY A 208 -18.68 -10.26 20.18
N ALA A 209 -19.54 -11.20 19.78
CA ALA A 209 -20.08 -11.32 18.42
C ALA A 209 -20.71 -10.03 17.87
N ARG A 210 -21.48 -9.30 18.69
CA ARG A 210 -22.09 -8.01 18.28
C ARG A 210 -21.06 -6.92 18.01
N THR A 211 -19.92 -6.94 18.69
CA THR A 211 -18.81 -6.02 18.44
C THR A 211 -18.12 -6.37 17.12
N ALA A 212 -17.92 -7.67 16.85
CA ALA A 212 -17.34 -8.14 15.59
C ALA A 212 -18.21 -7.74 14.38
N GLU A 213 -19.53 -7.98 14.44
CA GLU A 213 -20.48 -7.57 13.39
C GLU A 213 -20.46 -6.06 13.13
N TYR A 214 -20.32 -5.25 14.19
CA TYR A 214 -20.24 -3.80 14.03
C TYR A 214 -18.92 -3.35 13.39
N ILE A 215 -17.79 -3.95 13.82
CA ILE A 215 -16.48 -3.67 13.21
C ILE A 215 -16.50 -4.07 11.74
N ASP A 216 -17.04 -5.24 11.40
CA ASP A 216 -17.17 -5.72 10.03
C ASP A 216 -18.04 -4.78 9.15
N PHE A 217 -19.19 -4.36 9.67
CA PHE A 217 -20.06 -3.40 8.98
C PHE A 217 -19.35 -2.06 8.71
N VAL A 218 -18.55 -1.59 9.67
CA VAL A 218 -17.77 -0.37 9.54
C VAL A 218 -16.63 -0.55 8.53
N LEU A 219 -15.86 -1.64 8.63
CA LEU A 219 -14.75 -1.96 7.75
C LEU A 219 -15.21 -2.11 6.31
N THR A 220 -16.29 -2.84 6.06
CA THR A 220 -16.85 -3.02 4.70
C THR A 220 -17.16 -1.68 4.05
N ARG A 221 -17.85 -0.76 4.74
CA ARG A 221 -18.19 0.57 4.19
C ARG A 221 -16.97 1.45 3.93
N ILE A 222 -16.00 1.41 4.84
CA ILE A 222 -14.73 2.12 4.68
C ILE A 222 -13.99 1.55 3.46
N THR A 223 -13.95 0.23 3.31
CA THR A 223 -13.25 -0.47 2.23
C THR A 223 -13.89 -0.20 0.88
N VAL A 224 -15.22 -0.09 0.77
CA VAL A 224 -15.89 0.34 -0.47
C VAL A 224 -15.37 1.70 -0.92
N LEU A 225 -15.32 2.68 0.00
CA LEU A 225 -14.81 4.03 -0.30
C LEU A 225 -13.31 4.01 -0.61
N GLY A 226 -12.53 3.23 0.14
CA GLY A 226 -11.10 3.05 -0.09
C GLY A 226 -10.82 2.45 -1.46
N ALA A 227 -11.49 1.35 -1.83
CA ALA A 227 -11.35 0.70 -3.12
C ALA A 227 -11.76 1.62 -4.28
N ALA A 228 -12.86 2.37 -4.15
CA ALA A 228 -13.28 3.35 -5.16
C ALA A 228 -12.20 4.42 -5.39
N TYR A 229 -11.58 4.91 -4.32
CA TYR A 229 -10.46 5.84 -4.39
C TYR A 229 -9.21 5.23 -5.04
N LEU A 230 -8.82 4.01 -4.62
CA LEU A 230 -7.65 3.31 -5.19
C LEU A 230 -7.81 3.15 -6.70
N VAL A 231 -9.00 2.74 -7.13
CA VAL A 231 -9.37 2.60 -8.54
C VAL A 231 -9.29 3.94 -9.25
N ALA A 232 -9.88 5.01 -8.70
CA ALA A 232 -9.86 6.33 -9.33
C ALA A 232 -8.42 6.85 -9.53
N VAL A 233 -7.55 6.69 -8.53
CA VAL A 233 -6.15 7.13 -8.60
C VAL A 233 -5.34 6.31 -9.59
N CYS A 234 -5.56 5.00 -9.66
CA CYS A 234 -4.82 4.13 -10.59
C CYS A 234 -5.27 4.32 -12.05
N ILE A 235 -6.57 4.48 -12.31
CA ILE A 235 -7.11 4.64 -13.67
C ILE A 235 -6.75 6.00 -14.27
N LEU A 236 -6.85 7.09 -13.50
CA LEU A 236 -6.74 8.46 -14.00
C LEU A 236 -5.49 8.67 -14.89
N PRO A 237 -4.27 8.35 -14.44
CA PRO A 237 -3.07 8.50 -15.25
C PRO A 237 -2.95 7.45 -16.36
N GLU A 238 -3.60 6.30 -16.23
CA GLU A 238 -3.61 5.29 -17.29
C GLU A 238 -4.45 5.72 -18.49
N ILE A 239 -5.58 6.40 -18.25
CA ILE A 239 -6.36 7.05 -19.30
C ILE A 239 -5.56 8.17 -19.95
N LEU A 240 -4.85 8.99 -19.17
CA LEU A 240 -3.99 10.04 -19.71
C LEU A 240 -2.86 9.49 -20.56
N GLN A 241 -2.23 8.39 -20.14
CA GLN A 241 -1.19 7.74 -20.92
C GLN A 241 -1.74 7.18 -22.24
N SER A 242 -2.95 6.59 -22.23
CA SER A 242 -3.61 6.07 -23.43
C SER A 242 -3.94 7.18 -24.44
N GLN A 243 -4.45 8.33 -23.98
CA GLN A 243 -4.88 9.42 -24.89
C GLN A 243 -3.73 10.32 -25.37
N PHE A 244 -2.72 10.55 -24.53
CA PHE A 244 -1.62 11.48 -24.84
C PHE A 244 -0.34 10.77 -25.29
N ALA A 245 -0.30 9.42 -25.28
CA ALA A 245 0.84 8.58 -25.68
C ALA A 245 2.18 8.98 -25.03
N LEU A 246 2.13 9.60 -23.85
CA LEU A 246 3.32 10.03 -23.13
C LEU A 246 3.88 8.86 -22.31
N PRO A 247 5.20 8.63 -22.33
CA PRO A 247 5.85 7.70 -21.41
C PRO A 247 5.84 8.29 -20.01
N PHE A 248 4.67 8.26 -19.38
CA PHE A 248 4.44 8.80 -18.06
C PHE A 248 4.92 7.78 -17.03
N TYR A 249 6.17 7.94 -16.59
CA TYR A 249 6.77 7.15 -15.52
C TYR A 249 6.15 7.45 -14.14
N PHE A 250 5.34 8.50 -14.03
CA PHE A 250 4.52 8.84 -12.87
C PHE A 250 3.14 8.16 -12.91
N GLY A 251 3.09 6.86 -13.26
CA GLY A 251 1.84 6.10 -13.24
C GLY A 251 1.12 6.19 -11.89
N GLY A 252 -0.21 6.11 -11.88
CA GLY A 252 -1.03 6.28 -10.67
C GLY A 252 -0.68 5.27 -9.59
N THR A 253 -0.43 4.03 -10.02
CA THR A 253 0.08 2.96 -9.16
C THR A 253 1.45 3.34 -8.57
N SER A 254 2.37 3.87 -9.37
CA SER A 254 3.71 4.27 -8.93
C SER A 254 3.66 5.41 -7.91
N LEU A 255 2.84 6.43 -8.14
CA LEU A 255 2.63 7.54 -7.20
C LEU A 255 2.02 7.05 -5.89
N LEU A 256 1.01 6.18 -5.97
CA LEU A 256 0.37 5.58 -4.80
C LEU A 256 1.36 4.76 -3.97
N ILE A 257 2.18 3.93 -4.63
CA ILE A 257 3.26 3.17 -3.97
C ILE A 257 4.23 4.12 -3.25
N VAL A 258 4.69 5.17 -3.93
CA VAL A 258 5.64 6.13 -3.36
C VAL A 258 5.08 6.80 -2.11
N VAL A 259 3.83 7.29 -2.18
CA VAL A 259 3.22 8.01 -1.06
C VAL A 259 2.95 7.10 0.12
N SER A 260 2.29 5.96 -0.08
CA SER A 260 1.87 5.13 1.05
C SER A 260 3.05 4.39 1.70
N VAL A 261 4.06 3.93 0.95
CA VAL A 261 5.28 3.36 1.55
C VAL A 261 6.06 4.42 2.33
N THR A 262 6.12 5.65 1.84
CA THR A 262 6.72 6.77 2.59
C THR A 262 5.96 7.03 3.89
N MET A 263 4.62 7.11 3.83
CA MET A 263 3.77 7.34 5.00
C MET A 263 3.90 6.22 6.04
N ASP A 264 3.92 4.95 5.61
CA ASP A 264 4.11 3.81 6.50
C ASP A 264 5.48 3.82 7.15
N THR A 265 6.53 4.14 6.38
CA THR A 265 7.90 4.24 6.92
C THR A 265 7.99 5.36 7.95
N VAL A 266 7.43 6.54 7.67
CA VAL A 266 7.39 7.67 8.61
C VAL A 266 6.60 7.31 9.88
N GLN A 267 5.46 6.64 9.74
CA GLN A 267 4.65 6.22 10.89
C GLN A 267 5.39 5.20 11.76
N GLN A 268 6.14 4.27 11.16
CA GLN A 268 6.95 3.30 11.90
C GLN A 268 8.17 3.93 12.58
N ILE A 269 8.79 4.95 11.96
CA ILE A 269 9.85 5.73 12.61
C ILE A 269 9.28 6.43 13.85
N GLN A 270 8.14 7.09 13.72
CA GLN A 270 7.49 7.80 14.83
C GLN A 270 7.12 6.85 15.97
N SER A 271 6.58 5.66 15.66
CA SER A 271 6.21 4.68 16.70
C SER A 271 7.43 4.16 17.48
N ARG A 272 8.55 3.89 16.79
CA ARG A 272 9.81 3.47 17.45
C ARG A 272 10.44 4.57 18.30
N LEU A 273 10.38 5.83 17.82
CA LEU A 273 10.88 6.98 18.57
C LEU A 273 10.07 7.23 19.85
N LEU A 274 8.73 7.14 19.77
CA LEU A 274 7.86 7.25 20.94
C LEU A 274 8.18 6.16 21.97
N ALA A 275 8.37 4.91 21.54
CA ALA A 275 8.75 3.82 22.43
C ALA A 275 10.07 4.07 23.20
N HIS A 276 11.08 4.62 22.53
CA HIS A 276 12.36 4.97 23.17
C HIS A 276 12.22 6.10 24.20
N GLN A 277 11.34 7.09 23.97
CA GLN A 277 11.10 8.17 24.93
C GLN A 277 10.44 7.67 26.22
N TYR A 278 9.63 6.59 26.17
CA TYR A 278 9.05 5.97 27.35
C TYR A 278 10.08 5.25 28.24
N GLU A 279 11.10 4.60 27.68
CA GLU A 279 12.17 3.97 28.48
C GLU A 279 12.93 5.00 29.32
N GLY A 280 13.18 6.19 28.77
CA GLY A 280 13.84 7.28 29.48
C GLY A 280 13.05 7.79 30.69
N LEU A 281 11.72 7.85 30.59
CA LEU A 281 10.83 8.29 31.69
C LEU A 281 10.69 7.23 32.79
N ILE A 282 10.62 5.94 32.43
CA ILE A 282 10.52 4.83 33.39
C ILE A 282 11.84 4.64 34.16
N LYS A 283 13.01 4.82 33.51
CA LYS A 283 14.32 4.75 34.18
C LYS A 283 14.52 5.91 35.16
N LYS A 284 14.02 7.11 34.86
CA LYS A 284 14.08 8.29 35.75
C LYS A 284 13.16 8.14 36.98
N SER A 285 12.04 7.42 36.86
CA SER A 285 11.14 7.19 38.01
C SER A 285 11.70 6.15 39.00
N LYS A 286 12.38 5.10 38.54
CA LYS A 286 13.03 4.09 39.42
C LYS A 286 14.17 4.67 40.28
N LEU A 287 14.85 5.72 39.82
CA LEU A 287 15.93 6.37 40.58
C LEU A 287 15.44 7.21 41.78
N ARG A 288 14.14 7.54 41.85
CA ARG A 288 13.57 8.38 42.91
C ARG A 288 13.00 7.60 44.11
N GLY A 289 13.03 6.26 44.07
CA GLY A 289 12.48 5.39 45.12
C GLY A 289 13.48 4.90 46.18
N ARG A 290 14.80 5.04 45.98
CA ARG A 290 15.82 4.47 46.87
C ARG A 290 16.46 5.52 47.79
N ARG A 291 15.62 6.31 48.45
CA ARG A 291 16.04 7.16 49.57
C ARG A 291 14.89 7.29 50.58
N LYS A 292 14.65 6.24 51.35
CA LYS A 292 13.99 6.36 52.65
C LYS A 292 14.40 5.23 53.60
N LYS A 293 14.99 5.69 54.71
CA LYS A 293 15.51 5.02 55.91
C LYS A 293 16.78 4.21 55.70
#